data_AF-A0A5A7XAT9-F1
#
_entry.id   AF-A0A5A7XAT9-F1
#
_cell.length_a   1.000
_cell.length_b   1.000
_cell.length_c   1.000
_cell.angle_alpha   90.00
_cell.angle_beta   90.00
_cell.angle_gamma   90.00
#
_symmetry.space_group_name_H-M   'P 1'
#
loop_
_entity.id
_entity.type
_entity.pdbx_description
1 polymer ?
#
loop_
_entity_poly.entity_id
_entity_poly.type
_entity_poly.pdbx_seq_one_letter_code
_entity_poly.pdbx_strand_id
1 'polypeptide(L)'
;MTPVDLDWWNRRLQRHAIPARIVGRDADGAPTDHGVGYLRRADLTADLHTDAVTGPGSPELGVLYRAAAWLSGHPHRDRRRTFFDVRTAVPPGHEFDVVTTALAACRHTPWQAIPDAAPRRRWSGWPHTPGAGPTLLSLYCWATHHTDTAAHGVVRPQLLDQHAVASLIHLGWTEDPVAARFTWARYTRYCHLLHTWAAQAGVRAELIEMWLSTRWRERTAQHHHARTGRP
;
A
#
# COMPACT_ATOMS: atom_id res chain seq x y z
N MET A 1 -15.40 -4.55 -2.24
CA MET A 1 -14.97 -3.58 -3.27
C MET A 1 -14.93 -2.22 -2.63
N THR A 2 -13.92 -1.41 -2.94
CA THR A 2 -13.73 -0.09 -2.32
C THR A 2 -14.25 0.99 -3.28
N PRO A 3 -15.27 1.79 -2.91
CA PRO A 3 -15.70 2.91 -3.73
C PRO A 3 -14.62 4.02 -3.73
N VAL A 4 -14.38 4.59 -4.89
CA VAL A 4 -13.37 5.61 -5.15
C VAL A 4 -13.99 6.68 -6.04
N ASP A 5 -13.84 7.94 -5.63
CA ASP A 5 -14.17 9.11 -6.45
C ASP A 5 -13.06 9.29 -7.50
N LEU A 6 -13.27 8.71 -8.68
CA LEU A 6 -12.29 8.71 -9.77
C LEU A 6 -12.11 10.11 -10.36
N ASP A 7 -13.17 10.91 -10.41
CA ASP A 7 -13.10 12.31 -10.86
C ASP A 7 -12.20 13.14 -9.96
N TRP A 8 -12.28 12.96 -8.63
CA TRP A 8 -11.42 13.67 -7.69
C TRP A 8 -9.95 13.29 -7.86
N TRP A 9 -9.64 12.00 -8.04
CA TRP A 9 -8.27 11.54 -8.25
C TRP A 9 -7.72 11.96 -9.61
N ASN A 10 -8.42 11.65 -10.70
CA ASN A 10 -7.94 11.89 -12.06
C ASN A 10 -7.82 13.38 -12.39
N ARG A 11 -8.73 14.25 -11.91
CA ARG A 11 -8.57 15.71 -12.04
C ARG A 11 -7.34 16.23 -11.31
N ARG A 12 -6.98 15.66 -10.17
CA ARG A 12 -5.78 16.06 -9.42
C ARG A 12 -4.50 15.54 -10.07
N LEU A 13 -4.49 14.30 -10.55
CA LEU A 13 -3.37 13.77 -11.35
C LEU A 13 -3.11 14.67 -12.56
N GLN A 14 -4.16 15.04 -13.29
CA GLN A 14 -4.07 15.97 -14.42
C GLN A 14 -3.57 17.36 -13.99
N ARG A 15 -4.14 17.95 -12.93
CA ARG A 15 -3.73 19.27 -12.42
C ARG A 15 -2.27 19.33 -11.98
N HIS A 16 -1.75 18.23 -11.43
CA HIS A 16 -0.36 18.13 -10.99
C HIS A 16 0.58 17.58 -12.08
N ALA A 17 0.07 17.37 -13.31
CA ALA A 17 0.81 16.80 -14.43
C ALA A 17 1.50 15.47 -14.09
N ILE A 18 0.86 14.65 -13.26
CA ILE A 18 1.37 13.33 -12.86
C ILE A 18 0.97 12.33 -13.95
N PRO A 19 1.93 11.59 -14.54
CA PRO A 19 1.68 10.70 -15.67
C PRO A 19 1.07 9.38 -15.19
N ALA A 20 -0.15 9.44 -14.65
CA ALA A 20 -0.92 8.31 -14.18
C ALA A 20 -2.42 8.59 -14.36
N ARG A 21 -3.20 7.52 -14.56
CA ARG A 21 -4.67 7.56 -14.57
C ARG A 21 -5.20 6.38 -13.77
N ILE A 22 -6.22 6.62 -12.95
CA ILE A 22 -6.87 5.57 -12.16
C ILE A 22 -8.10 5.09 -12.93
N VAL A 23 -8.11 3.80 -13.24
CA VAL A 23 -9.25 3.08 -13.80
C VAL A 23 -9.77 2.12 -12.73
N GLY A 24 -11.05 2.26 -12.39
CA GLY A 24 -11.79 1.34 -11.53
C GLY A 24 -12.82 0.56 -12.33
N ARG A 25 -13.77 -0.07 -11.62
CA ARG A 25 -14.93 -0.72 -12.22
C ARG A 25 -16.21 0.01 -11.84
N ASP A 26 -17.16 0.15 -12.76
CA ASP A 26 -18.49 0.66 -12.41
C ASP A 26 -19.33 -0.41 -11.68
N ALA A 27 -20.62 -0.12 -11.46
CA ALA A 27 -21.55 -1.03 -10.80
C ALA A 27 -21.76 -2.34 -11.58
N ASP A 28 -21.60 -2.31 -12.90
CA ASP A 28 -21.75 -3.44 -13.80
C ASP A 28 -20.42 -4.22 -13.97
N GLY A 29 -19.33 -3.69 -13.40
CA GLY A 29 -17.99 -4.31 -13.43
C GLY A 29 -17.14 -3.90 -14.63
N ALA A 30 -17.65 -3.02 -15.49
CA ALA A 30 -16.95 -2.51 -16.67
C ALA A 30 -15.89 -1.46 -16.26
N PRO A 31 -14.76 -1.37 -16.98
CA PRO A 31 -13.71 -0.42 -16.66
C PRO A 31 -14.22 1.03 -16.84
N THR A 32 -13.97 1.87 -15.84
CA THR A 32 -14.32 3.30 -15.88
C THR A 32 -13.23 4.13 -15.21
N ASP A 33 -13.07 5.38 -15.64
CA ASP A 33 -12.10 6.35 -15.16
C ASP A 33 -12.75 7.64 -14.63
N HIS A 34 -14.08 7.66 -14.51
CA HIS A 34 -14.87 8.82 -14.11
C HIS A 34 -15.97 8.42 -13.11
N GLY A 35 -16.51 9.40 -12.41
CA GLY A 35 -17.54 9.21 -11.39
C GLY A 35 -17.06 8.36 -10.21
N VAL A 36 -17.96 7.55 -9.65
CA VAL A 36 -17.65 6.61 -8.57
C VAL A 36 -17.30 5.26 -9.18
N GLY A 37 -16.03 4.88 -9.09
CA GLY A 37 -15.56 3.55 -9.47
C GLY A 37 -15.20 2.70 -8.27
N TYR A 38 -15.07 1.40 -8.48
CA TYR A 38 -14.76 0.41 -7.46
C TYR A 38 -13.41 -0.24 -7.72
N LEU A 39 -12.57 -0.30 -6.67
CA LEU A 39 -11.30 -1.01 -6.68
C LEU A 39 -11.32 -2.20 -5.72
N ARG A 40 -10.93 -3.38 -6.18
CA ARG A 40 -10.55 -4.52 -5.35
C ARG A 40 -9.05 -4.44 -5.07
N ARG A 41 -8.60 -5.06 -3.99
CA ARG A 41 -7.15 -5.16 -3.71
C ARG A 41 -6.43 -5.89 -4.85
N ALA A 42 -7.07 -6.89 -5.47
CA ALA A 42 -6.56 -7.59 -6.65
C ALA A 42 -6.47 -6.71 -7.91
N ASP A 43 -7.27 -5.65 -8.04
CA ASP A 43 -7.14 -4.73 -9.17
C ASP A 43 -5.85 -3.88 -9.09
N LEU A 44 -5.15 -3.88 -7.94
CA LEU A 44 -3.86 -3.22 -7.78
C LEU A 44 -2.71 -4.02 -8.43
N THR A 45 -2.87 -5.35 -8.60
CA THR A 45 -1.85 -6.23 -9.18
C THR A 45 -1.95 -6.33 -10.69
N ALA A 46 -3.03 -5.82 -11.30
CA ALA A 46 -3.26 -5.88 -12.74
C ALA A 46 -2.04 -5.31 -13.49
N ASP A 47 -1.49 -6.14 -14.37
CA ASP A 47 -0.14 -6.08 -14.92
C ASP A 47 0.41 -4.66 -15.12
N LEU A 48 1.60 -4.42 -14.56
CA LEU A 48 2.44 -3.25 -14.81
C LEU A 48 2.75 -3.01 -16.31
N HIS A 49 2.40 -3.95 -17.20
CA HIS A 49 2.76 -3.95 -18.62
C HIS A 49 1.53 -3.96 -19.56
N THR A 50 0.32 -4.18 -19.03
CA THR A 50 -0.90 -4.36 -19.85
C THR A 50 -1.90 -3.23 -19.66
N ASP A 51 -1.43 -2.09 -19.15
CA ASP A 51 -2.20 -0.86 -19.02
C ASP A 51 -2.26 -0.11 -20.38
N ALA A 52 -2.62 -0.82 -21.46
CA ALA A 52 -2.91 -0.22 -22.77
C ALA A 52 -4.12 0.75 -22.72
N VAL A 53 -4.93 0.65 -21.66
CA VAL A 53 -6.08 1.53 -21.37
C VAL A 53 -5.62 2.86 -20.74
N THR A 54 -4.42 2.91 -20.15
CA THR A 54 -4.00 3.99 -19.23
C THR A 54 -3.17 5.08 -19.93
N GLY A 55 -2.94 4.97 -21.23
CA GLY A 55 -2.12 5.91 -22.02
C GLY A 55 -0.62 5.84 -21.66
N PRO A 56 0.22 6.74 -22.20
CA PRO A 56 1.66 6.79 -21.91
C PRO A 56 1.90 7.35 -20.49
N GLY A 57 1.61 6.55 -19.47
CA GLY A 57 1.86 6.86 -18.06
C GLY A 57 3.02 6.06 -17.48
N SER A 58 3.59 6.51 -16.35
CA SER A 58 4.54 5.70 -15.59
C SER A 58 3.78 4.56 -14.89
N PRO A 59 4.14 3.29 -15.14
CA PRO A 59 3.46 2.15 -14.53
C PRO A 59 3.64 2.13 -13.00
N GLU A 60 4.79 2.59 -12.49
CA GLU A 60 5.04 2.70 -11.05
C GLU A 60 4.10 3.72 -10.39
N LEU A 61 3.93 4.89 -11.01
CA LEU A 61 3.01 5.92 -10.50
C LEU A 61 1.56 5.46 -10.63
N GLY A 62 1.20 4.76 -11.70
CA GLY A 62 -0.11 4.13 -11.86
C GLY A 62 -0.46 3.20 -10.69
N VAL A 63 0.43 2.27 -10.34
CA VAL A 63 0.23 1.37 -9.18
C VAL A 63 0.20 2.14 -7.87
N LEU A 64 1.10 3.11 -7.66
CA LEU A 64 1.14 3.90 -6.44
C LEU A 64 -0.17 4.67 -6.19
N TYR A 65 -0.68 5.36 -7.22
CA TYR A 65 -1.91 6.13 -7.10
C TYR A 65 -3.17 5.26 -7.04
N ARG A 66 -3.21 4.10 -7.74
CA ARG A 66 -4.26 3.08 -7.53
C ARG A 66 -4.27 2.58 -6.08
N ALA A 67 -3.11 2.27 -5.52
CA ALA A 67 -2.96 1.83 -4.13
C ALA A 67 -3.40 2.92 -3.14
N ALA A 68 -3.07 4.19 -3.41
CA ALA A 68 -3.50 5.32 -2.59
C ALA A 68 -5.01 5.56 -2.63
N ALA A 69 -5.61 5.44 -3.81
CA ALA A 69 -7.05 5.56 -4.00
C ALA A 69 -7.79 4.43 -3.28
N TRP A 70 -7.32 3.19 -3.41
CA TRP A 70 -7.85 2.05 -2.68
C TRP A 70 -7.73 2.25 -1.16
N LEU A 71 -6.58 2.71 -0.65
CA LEU A 71 -6.41 2.98 0.79
C LEU A 71 -7.34 4.08 1.30
N SER A 72 -7.53 5.14 0.52
CA SER A 72 -8.35 6.29 0.91
C SER A 72 -9.86 5.99 0.91
N GLY A 73 -10.31 5.08 0.06
CA GLY A 73 -11.72 4.66 0.03
C GLY A 73 -12.05 3.52 0.99
N HIS A 74 -11.04 2.86 1.58
CA HIS A 74 -11.25 1.60 2.29
C HIS A 74 -12.05 1.84 3.59
N PRO A 75 -13.25 1.24 3.77
CA PRO A 75 -14.20 1.60 4.85
C PRO A 75 -13.75 1.26 6.26
N HIS A 76 -12.59 0.62 6.36
CA HIS A 76 -12.12 -0.14 7.53
C HIS A 76 -10.68 0.20 7.90
N ARG A 77 -10.06 1.11 7.14
CA ARG A 77 -8.72 1.62 7.37
C ARG A 77 -8.87 3.12 7.59
N ASP A 78 -8.42 3.62 8.72
CA ASP A 78 -8.47 5.05 9.01
C ASP A 78 -7.47 5.78 8.13
N ARG A 79 -7.90 6.17 6.94
CA ARG A 79 -7.17 7.12 6.11
C ARG A 79 -8.11 8.18 5.58
N ARG A 80 -7.82 9.42 5.97
CA ARG A 80 -8.39 10.59 5.31
C ARG A 80 -8.03 10.53 3.83
N ARG A 81 -8.99 10.88 2.97
CA ARG A 81 -8.75 11.10 1.54
C ARG A 81 -7.76 12.25 1.39
N THR A 82 -6.50 11.92 1.15
CA THR A 82 -5.38 12.86 0.98
C THR A 82 -4.70 12.64 -0.34
N PHE A 83 -4.55 13.70 -1.13
CA PHE A 83 -3.71 13.69 -2.31
C PHE A 83 -2.30 14.09 -1.89
N PHE A 84 -1.31 13.27 -2.20
CA PHE A 84 0.09 13.58 -1.96
C PHE A 84 0.76 13.85 -3.30
N ASP A 85 1.61 14.88 -3.30
CA ASP A 85 2.42 15.26 -4.46
C ASP A 85 3.79 14.58 -4.33
N VAL A 86 4.15 13.80 -5.35
CA VAL A 86 5.41 13.05 -5.41
C VAL A 86 6.52 13.81 -6.11
N ARG A 87 6.22 15.00 -6.68
CA ARG A 87 7.19 15.80 -7.40
C ARG A 87 8.30 16.29 -6.49
N THR A 88 9.53 16.28 -6.99
CA THR A 88 10.68 16.90 -6.34
C THR A 88 11.01 18.25 -6.99
N ALA A 89 11.63 19.14 -6.23
CA ALA A 89 12.14 20.41 -6.74
C ALA A 89 13.46 20.18 -7.49
N VAL A 90 13.36 19.61 -8.69
CA VAL A 90 14.47 19.30 -9.61
C VAL A 90 14.20 19.96 -10.97
N PRO A 91 15.17 19.98 -11.91
CA PRO A 91 14.95 20.58 -13.23
C PRO A 91 13.72 20.00 -13.95
N PRO A 92 13.05 20.81 -14.80
CA PRO A 92 11.89 20.35 -15.56
C PRO A 92 12.20 19.07 -16.36
N GLY A 93 11.29 18.10 -16.32
CA GLY A 93 11.44 16.79 -16.96
C GLY A 93 12.00 15.67 -16.07
N HIS A 94 12.44 15.99 -14.85
CA HIS A 94 13.00 15.04 -13.88
C HIS A 94 12.20 14.95 -12.57
N GLU A 95 11.05 15.61 -12.49
CA GLU A 95 10.27 15.81 -11.26
C GLU A 95 9.85 14.50 -10.58
N PHE A 96 9.81 13.41 -11.35
CA PHE A 96 9.38 12.09 -10.88
C PHE A 96 10.52 11.09 -10.72
N ASP A 97 11.76 11.41 -11.12
CA ASP A 97 12.87 10.44 -11.16
C ASP A 97 13.20 9.86 -9.78
N VAL A 98 13.11 10.68 -8.74
CA VAL A 98 13.38 10.26 -7.36
C VAL A 98 12.36 9.21 -6.92
N VAL A 99 11.07 9.46 -7.17
CA VAL A 99 10.00 8.54 -6.77
C VAL A 99 9.99 7.29 -7.64
N THR A 100 10.13 7.41 -8.96
CA THR A 100 10.14 6.24 -9.86
C THR A 100 11.34 5.34 -9.58
N THR A 101 12.53 5.90 -9.32
CA THR A 101 13.72 5.13 -8.92
C THR A 101 13.48 4.39 -7.60
N ALA A 102 12.88 5.05 -6.61
CA ALA A 102 12.56 4.43 -5.32
C ALA A 102 11.51 3.31 -5.46
N LEU A 103 10.48 3.51 -6.28
CA LEU A 103 9.44 2.53 -6.57
C LEU A 103 9.96 1.34 -7.40
N ALA A 104 10.89 1.59 -8.33
CA ALA A 104 11.57 0.54 -9.09
C ALA A 104 12.44 -0.31 -8.16
N ALA A 105 13.17 0.31 -7.22
CA ALA A 105 13.89 -0.42 -6.19
C ALA A 105 12.96 -1.29 -5.35
N CYS A 106 11.78 -0.78 -4.96
CA CYS A 106 10.74 -1.54 -4.25
C CYS A 106 10.26 -2.81 -5.00
N ARG A 107 10.39 -2.86 -6.33
CA ARG A 107 9.98 -4.00 -7.16
C ARG A 107 11.07 -5.07 -7.31
N HIS A 108 12.31 -4.79 -6.91
CA HIS A 108 13.42 -5.73 -7.07
C HIS A 108 13.14 -7.07 -6.35
N THR A 109 13.59 -8.19 -6.95
CA THR A 109 13.45 -9.53 -6.37
C THR A 109 14.84 -10.10 -6.04
N PRO A 110 15.10 -10.59 -4.80
CA PRO A 110 14.18 -10.60 -3.66
C PRO A 110 13.99 -9.19 -3.08
N TRP A 111 12.76 -8.83 -2.74
CA TRP A 111 12.43 -7.50 -2.21
C TRP A 111 12.98 -7.29 -0.79
N GLN A 112 13.27 -8.37 -0.08
CA GLN A 112 13.95 -8.30 1.20
C GLN A 112 15.37 -7.70 1.07
N ALA A 113 16.00 -7.81 -0.10
CA ALA A 113 17.37 -7.32 -0.36
C ALA A 113 17.43 -5.84 -0.80
N ILE A 114 16.29 -5.14 -0.86
CA ILE A 114 16.20 -3.71 -1.21
C ILE A 114 17.12 -2.79 -0.36
N PRO A 115 17.50 -3.10 0.90
CA PRO A 115 18.47 -2.29 1.65
C PRO A 115 19.91 -2.34 1.12
N ASP A 116 20.31 -3.41 0.42
CA ASP A 116 21.70 -3.68 0.01
C ASP A 116 21.94 -3.55 -1.51
N ALA A 117 20.88 -3.47 -2.32
CA ALA A 117 20.96 -3.60 -3.78
C ALA A 117 21.58 -2.40 -4.52
N ALA A 118 21.96 -1.32 -3.84
CA ALA A 118 22.61 -0.18 -4.48
C ALA A 118 23.98 0.11 -3.84
N PRO A 119 25.09 0.06 -4.60
CA PRO A 119 26.47 0.25 -4.09
C PRO A 119 26.74 1.55 -3.32
N ARG A 120 25.78 2.51 -3.35
CA ARG A 120 25.87 3.83 -2.72
C ARG A 120 24.66 4.19 -1.85
N ARG A 121 23.72 3.28 -1.57
CA ARG A 121 22.50 3.61 -0.80
C ARG A 121 22.30 2.60 0.33
N ARG A 122 22.69 2.98 1.53
CA ARG A 122 22.23 2.33 2.77
C ARG A 122 20.99 3.07 3.24
N TRP A 123 19.81 2.53 3.01
CA TRP A 123 18.60 3.06 3.63
C TRP A 123 18.49 2.50 5.05
N SER A 124 18.62 3.38 6.06
CA SER A 124 18.28 3.02 7.45
C SER A 124 16.77 2.90 7.67
N GLY A 125 15.95 3.30 6.70
CA GLY A 125 14.50 3.33 6.73
C GLY A 125 13.87 2.89 5.40
N TRP A 126 12.78 3.55 4.99
CA TRP A 126 12.12 3.29 3.71
C TRP A 126 12.80 4.03 2.56
N PRO A 127 12.69 3.52 1.31
CA PRO A 127 13.04 4.28 0.12
C PRO A 127 12.38 5.66 0.13
N HIS A 128 13.13 6.69 -0.26
CA HIS A 128 12.62 8.07 -0.23
C HIS A 128 11.59 8.30 -1.34
N THR A 129 10.32 8.25 -0.97
CA THR A 129 9.18 8.58 -1.85
C THR A 129 8.42 9.77 -1.28
N PRO A 130 8.59 10.98 -1.83
CA PRO A 130 7.91 12.18 -1.34
C PRO A 130 6.40 11.97 -1.22
N GLY A 131 5.83 12.34 -0.07
CA GLY A 131 4.40 12.21 0.18
C GLY A 131 3.87 10.79 0.39
N ALA A 132 4.65 9.74 0.10
CA ALA A 132 4.25 8.34 0.28
C ALA A 132 4.92 7.71 1.51
N GLY A 133 4.14 7.47 2.56
CA GLY A 133 4.62 6.83 3.79
C GLY A 133 4.63 5.28 3.75
N PRO A 134 5.15 4.63 4.80
CA PRO A 134 5.32 3.17 4.90
C PRO A 134 4.08 2.33 4.56
N THR A 135 2.89 2.76 4.98
CA THR A 135 1.63 2.06 4.66
C THR A 135 1.29 2.09 3.17
N LEU A 136 1.56 3.20 2.48
CA LEU A 136 1.32 3.23 1.03
C LEU A 136 2.40 2.41 0.30
N LEU A 137 3.66 2.54 0.72
CA LEU A 137 4.75 1.77 0.13
C LEU A 137 4.63 0.27 0.34
N SER A 138 4.17 -0.18 1.50
CA SER A 138 3.91 -1.60 1.75
C SER A 138 2.80 -2.16 0.85
N LEU A 139 1.73 -1.38 0.60
CA LEU A 139 0.71 -1.78 -0.37
C LEU A 139 1.24 -1.79 -1.80
N TYR A 140 2.06 -0.80 -2.18
CA TYR A 140 2.75 -0.80 -3.46
C TYR A 140 3.60 -2.06 -3.61
N CYS A 141 4.41 -2.41 -2.60
CA CYS A 141 5.20 -3.65 -2.61
C CYS A 141 4.30 -4.89 -2.75
N TRP A 142 3.21 -4.99 -1.99
CA TRP A 142 2.25 -6.10 -2.12
C TRP A 142 1.70 -6.23 -3.55
N ALA A 143 1.43 -5.10 -4.20
CA ALA A 143 0.88 -5.04 -5.56
C ALA A 143 1.91 -5.46 -6.63
N THR A 144 3.16 -5.02 -6.48
CA THR A 144 4.24 -5.32 -7.44
C THR A 144 4.84 -6.72 -7.26
N HIS A 145 4.64 -7.36 -6.09
CA HIS A 145 5.11 -8.70 -5.77
C HIS A 145 3.95 -9.70 -5.74
N HIS A 146 3.32 -9.91 -6.90
CA HIS A 146 2.17 -10.81 -7.07
C HIS A 146 2.50 -12.14 -7.75
N THR A 147 3.70 -12.28 -8.35
CA THR A 147 4.13 -13.53 -8.98
C THR A 147 4.65 -14.52 -7.94
N ASP A 148 3.99 -15.67 -7.91
CA ASP A 148 4.14 -16.79 -6.97
C ASP A 148 5.43 -17.59 -7.20
N THR A 149 6.54 -16.93 -7.53
CA THR A 149 7.85 -17.56 -7.44
C THR A 149 8.23 -17.55 -5.97
N ALA A 150 7.69 -18.51 -5.23
CA ALA A 150 8.22 -19.00 -3.96
C ALA A 150 9.63 -19.58 -4.19
N ALA A 151 10.57 -18.72 -4.57
CA ALA A 151 11.96 -18.95 -4.26
C ALA A 151 11.99 -19.15 -2.74
N HIS A 152 12.46 -20.33 -2.30
CA HIS A 152 12.35 -20.77 -0.92
C HIS A 152 12.83 -19.66 0.03
N GLY A 153 11.94 -19.19 0.91
CA GLY A 153 12.23 -18.15 1.91
C GLY A 153 11.78 -16.72 1.58
N VAL A 154 11.34 -16.42 0.36
CA VAL A 154 10.82 -15.09 -0.01
C VAL A 154 9.34 -14.98 0.35
N VAL A 155 9.01 -14.34 1.48
CA VAL A 155 7.62 -14.04 1.86
C VAL A 155 7.06 -12.87 1.07
N ARG A 156 5.78 -12.90 0.68
CA ARG A 156 5.13 -11.78 -0.02
C ARG A 156 5.00 -10.55 0.91
N PRO A 157 5.31 -9.32 0.47
CA PRO A 157 5.07 -8.11 1.28
C PRO A 157 3.60 -8.00 1.69
N GLN A 158 3.29 -7.53 2.91
CA GLN A 158 1.92 -7.33 3.40
C GLN A 158 1.68 -5.86 3.76
N LEU A 159 0.43 -5.40 3.71
CA LEU A 159 0.14 -4.00 3.98
C LEU A 159 0.38 -3.67 5.45
N LEU A 160 1.30 -2.74 5.70
CA LEU A 160 1.62 -2.22 7.02
C LEU A 160 0.68 -1.08 7.38
N ASP A 161 -0.25 -1.29 8.30
CA ASP A 161 -1.14 -0.25 8.80
C ASP A 161 -1.11 -0.13 10.34
N GLN A 162 -1.51 1.04 10.85
CA GLN A 162 -1.46 1.33 12.29
C GLN A 162 -2.39 0.44 13.12
N HIS A 163 -3.54 0.03 12.59
CA HIS A 163 -4.48 -0.85 13.31
C HIS A 163 -3.89 -2.25 13.47
N ALA A 164 -3.25 -2.77 12.41
CA ALA A 164 -2.58 -4.07 12.48
C ALA A 164 -1.41 -4.05 13.47
N VAL A 165 -0.57 -3.01 13.44
CA VAL A 165 0.53 -2.85 14.41
C VAL A 165 -0.01 -2.75 15.84
N ALA A 166 -1.02 -1.92 16.10
CA ALA A 166 -1.61 -1.79 17.43
C ALA A 166 -2.20 -3.12 17.94
N SER A 167 -2.82 -3.92 17.06
CA SER A 167 -3.25 -5.27 17.38
C SER A 167 -2.10 -6.20 17.73
N LEU A 168 -0.98 -6.14 17.00
CA LEU A 168 0.20 -6.95 17.30
C LEU A 168 0.83 -6.60 18.65
N ILE A 169 0.91 -5.30 18.99
CA ILE A 169 1.41 -4.87 20.31
C ILE A 169 0.58 -5.50 21.43
N HIS A 170 -0.75 -5.51 21.29
CA HIS A 170 -1.64 -6.18 22.26
C HIS A 170 -1.47 -7.70 22.31
N LEU A 171 -0.93 -8.32 21.27
CA LEU A 171 -0.62 -9.75 21.21
C LEU A 171 0.83 -10.06 21.62
N GLY A 172 1.57 -9.08 22.17
CA GLY A 172 2.91 -9.26 22.70
C GLY A 172 4.04 -8.92 21.73
N TRP A 173 3.76 -8.26 20.60
CA TRP A 173 4.82 -7.67 19.77
C TRP A 173 5.50 -6.55 20.55
N THR A 174 6.82 -6.61 20.68
CA THR A 174 7.59 -5.70 21.54
C THR A 174 8.33 -4.59 20.79
N GLU A 175 8.21 -4.50 19.47
CA GLU A 175 8.85 -3.43 18.71
C GLU A 175 8.04 -2.12 18.69
N ASP A 176 8.54 -1.10 17.98
CA ASP A 176 7.94 0.23 17.88
C ASP A 176 6.44 0.16 17.51
N PRO A 177 5.55 0.80 18.29
CA PRO A 177 4.10 0.71 18.09
C PRO A 177 3.60 1.59 16.93
N VAL A 178 4.46 2.37 16.27
CA VAL A 178 4.07 3.33 15.23
C VAL A 178 4.47 2.82 13.85
N ALA A 179 3.48 2.49 13.02
CA ALA A 179 3.69 1.99 11.65
C ALA A 179 4.56 2.95 10.80
N ALA A 180 4.39 4.26 10.97
CA ALA A 180 5.18 5.28 10.26
C ALA A 180 6.67 5.28 10.62
N ARG A 181 7.06 4.67 11.75
CA ARG A 181 8.45 4.57 12.24
C ARG A 181 9.08 3.22 11.94
N PHE A 182 8.41 2.34 11.19
CA PHE A 182 8.99 1.06 10.80
C PHE A 182 10.21 1.30 9.92
N THR A 183 11.30 0.61 10.24
CA THR A 183 12.41 0.44 9.30
C THR A 183 12.08 -0.68 8.32
N TRP A 184 12.82 -0.78 7.22
CA TRP A 184 12.64 -1.89 6.28
C TRP A 184 12.85 -3.26 6.95
N ALA A 185 13.87 -3.38 7.80
CA ALA A 185 14.13 -4.62 8.56
C ALA A 185 12.96 -5.03 9.46
N ARG A 186 12.34 -4.06 10.15
CA ARG A 186 11.13 -4.31 10.97
C ARG A 186 9.94 -4.70 10.10
N TYR A 187 9.78 -4.05 8.95
CA TYR A 187 8.74 -4.38 7.99
C TYR A 187 8.90 -5.82 7.44
N THR A 188 10.11 -6.26 7.15
CA THR A 188 10.39 -7.65 6.75
C THR A 188 10.01 -8.63 7.85
N ARG A 189 10.39 -8.37 9.12
CA ARG A 189 9.98 -9.21 10.26
C ARG A 189 8.47 -9.26 10.44
N TYR A 190 7.79 -8.12 10.30
CA TYR A 190 6.33 -8.04 10.29
C TYR A 190 5.72 -8.95 9.22
N CYS A 191 6.22 -8.89 7.98
CA CYS A 191 5.73 -9.75 6.90
C CYS A 191 5.97 -11.24 7.21
N HIS A 192 7.17 -11.61 7.69
CA HIS A 192 7.45 -12.99 8.09
C HIS A 192 6.50 -13.50 9.17
N LEU A 193 6.23 -12.70 10.22
CA LEU A 193 5.28 -13.08 11.26
C LEU A 193 3.91 -13.41 10.67
N LEU A 194 3.36 -12.52 9.82
CA LEU A 194 2.05 -12.73 9.23
C LEU A 194 2.00 -14.00 8.39
N HIS A 195 3.04 -14.28 7.61
CA HIS A 195 3.14 -15.51 6.82
C HIS A 195 3.30 -16.76 7.70
N THR A 196 4.05 -16.70 8.80
CA THR A 196 4.14 -17.80 9.76
C THR A 196 2.76 -18.12 10.36
N TRP A 197 2.02 -17.12 10.81
CA TRP A 197 0.67 -17.31 11.35
C TRP A 197 -0.30 -17.80 10.29
N ALA A 198 -0.19 -17.30 9.06
CA ALA A 198 -1.00 -17.73 7.93
C ALA A 198 -0.76 -19.21 7.60
N ALA A 199 0.51 -19.64 7.58
CA ALA A 199 0.89 -21.03 7.37
C ALA A 199 0.36 -21.94 8.50
N GLN A 200 0.49 -21.53 9.76
CA GLN A 200 -0.03 -22.26 10.91
C GLN A 200 -1.57 -22.40 10.87
N ALA A 201 -2.28 -21.38 10.39
CA ALA A 201 -3.72 -21.36 10.31
C ALA A 201 -4.28 -21.92 8.98
N GLY A 202 -3.44 -22.27 8.01
CA GLY A 202 -3.87 -22.75 6.69
C GLY A 202 -4.61 -21.68 5.86
N VAL A 203 -4.26 -20.40 6.01
CA VAL A 203 -4.91 -19.27 5.33
C VAL A 203 -3.90 -18.41 4.59
N ARG A 204 -4.38 -17.43 3.81
CA ARG A 204 -3.53 -16.42 3.18
C ARG A 204 -3.11 -15.35 4.20
N ALA A 205 -1.90 -14.82 4.07
CA ALA A 205 -1.38 -13.76 4.96
C ALA A 205 -2.23 -12.48 4.96
N GLU A 206 -2.89 -12.16 3.84
CA GLU A 206 -3.82 -11.04 3.75
C GLU A 206 -5.02 -11.19 4.70
N LEU A 207 -5.42 -12.42 5.02
CA LEU A 207 -6.50 -12.68 5.98
C LEU A 207 -6.04 -12.44 7.42
N ILE A 208 -4.79 -12.80 7.76
CA ILE A 208 -4.20 -12.47 9.06
C ILE A 208 -4.09 -10.94 9.22
N GLU A 209 -3.60 -10.25 8.18
CA GLU A 209 -3.52 -8.78 8.13
C GLU A 209 -4.89 -8.14 8.37
N MET A 210 -5.92 -8.61 7.65
CA MET A 210 -7.29 -8.10 7.79
C MET A 210 -7.90 -8.40 9.16
N TRP A 211 -7.64 -9.59 9.70
CA TRP A 211 -8.06 -9.97 11.05
C TRP A 211 -7.47 -9.05 12.11
N LEU A 212 -6.17 -8.73 12.03
CA LEU A 212 -5.53 -7.78 12.94
C LEU A 212 -6.19 -6.40 12.89
N SER A 213 -6.47 -5.87 11.69
CA SER A 213 -7.15 -4.57 11.57
C SER A 213 -8.58 -4.61 12.13
N THR A 214 -9.32 -5.71 11.93
CA THR A 214 -10.68 -5.88 12.44
C THR A 214 -10.70 -5.99 13.96
N ARG A 215 -9.81 -6.78 14.56
CA ARG A 215 -9.69 -6.93 16.02
C ARG A 215 -9.40 -5.60 16.73
N TRP A 216 -8.62 -4.72 16.09
CA TRP A 216 -8.41 -3.37 16.60
C TRP A 216 -9.72 -2.58 16.67
N ARG A 217 -10.50 -2.58 15.59
CA ARG A 217 -11.79 -1.87 15.55
C ARG A 217 -12.79 -2.41 16.56
N GLU A 218 -12.86 -3.72 16.73
CA GLU A 218 -13.75 -4.34 17.72
C GLU A 218 -13.40 -3.88 19.14
N ARG A 219 -12.12 -3.86 19.48
CA ARG A 219 -11.66 -3.36 20.79
C ARG A 219 -11.95 -1.87 20.97
N THR A 220 -11.68 -1.03 19.97
CA THR A 220 -11.95 0.40 20.09
C THR A 220 -13.45 0.69 20.20
N ALA A 221 -14.30 -0.03 19.46
CA ALA A 221 -15.75 0.07 19.58
C ALA A 221 -16.24 -0.33 20.97
N GLN A 222 -15.72 -1.43 21.55
CA GLN A 222 -16.04 -1.85 22.92
C GLN A 222 -15.60 -0.80 23.95
N HIS A 223 -14.41 -0.24 23.82
CA HIS A 223 -13.93 0.83 24.71
C HIS A 223 -14.75 2.12 24.58
N HIS A 224 -15.17 2.50 23.38
CA HIS A 224 -16.05 3.64 23.16
C HIS A 224 -17.45 3.41 23.75
N HIS A 225 -18.02 2.23 23.57
CA HIS A 225 -19.31 1.87 24.15
C HIS A 225 -19.26 1.88 25.69
N ALA A 226 -18.24 1.26 26.29
CA ALA A 226 -18.02 1.27 27.74
C ALA A 226 -17.81 2.70 28.32
N ARG A 227 -17.18 3.60 27.56
CA ARG A 227 -16.99 5.01 27.97
C ARG A 227 -18.23 5.88 27.80
N THR A 228 -19.12 5.56 26.86
CA THR A 228 -20.29 6.39 26.53
C THR A 228 -21.56 5.96 27.24
N GLY A 229 -21.60 4.77 27.83
CA GLY A 229 -22.63 4.39 28.81
C GLY A 229 -24.07 4.52 28.30
N ARG A 230 -24.33 4.26 27.02
CA ARG A 230 -25.70 4.12 26.50
C ARG A 230 -25.93 2.68 26.06
N PRO A 231 -27.05 2.05 26.46
CA PRO A 231 -27.48 0.76 25.91
C PRO A 231 -27.65 0.84 24.40
#